data_AF-A0A2N4XCU3-F1
#
_entry.id   AF-A0A2N4XCU3-F1
#
_cell.length_a   1.000
_cell.length_b   1.000
_cell.length_c   1.000
_cell.angle_alpha   90.00
_cell.angle_beta   90.00
_cell.angle_gamma   90.00
#
_symmetry.space_group_name_H-M   'P 1'
#
loop_
_entity.id
_entity.type
_entity.pdbx_description
1 polymer ?
#
loop_
_entity_poly.entity_id
_entity_poly.type
_entity_poly.pdbx_seq_one_letter_code
_entity_poly.pdbx_strand_id
1 'polypeptide(L)'
;MGTSVNDRLDVRISKEQKELIKYASELSGFKSLTEFVIFCINKEAVKIIDENNHVLKSIEDKKVFLETLMNHPSPNNNLQKARMNYEKFAELDGAENTDTRKTVRQK
;
A
#
# COMPACT_ATOMS: atom_id res chain seq x y z
N MET A 1 -26.51 -10.28 8.38
CA MET A 1 -26.27 -9.52 7.14
C MET A 1 -25.69 -8.18 7.55
N GLY A 2 -24.39 -7.96 7.34
CA GLY A 2 -23.76 -6.70 7.68
C GLY A 2 -24.38 -5.58 6.85
N THR A 3 -24.89 -4.55 7.52
CA THR A 3 -25.42 -3.35 6.85
C THR A 3 -24.29 -2.71 6.06
N SER A 4 -24.42 -2.67 4.73
CA SER A 4 -23.60 -1.81 3.88
C SER A 4 -23.71 -0.38 4.43
N VAL A 5 -22.64 0.12 5.03
CA VAL A 5 -22.54 1.54 5.39
C VAL A 5 -22.38 2.26 4.05
N ASN A 6 -23.48 2.81 3.55
CA ASN A 6 -23.49 3.50 2.27
C ASN A 6 -23.08 4.96 2.50
N ASP A 7 -21.97 5.36 1.91
CA ASP A 7 -21.48 6.73 1.95
C ASP A 7 -21.88 7.52 0.70
N ARG A 8 -21.95 8.85 0.80
CA ARG A 8 -22.39 9.73 -0.29
C ARG A 8 -21.24 10.55 -0.84
N LEU A 9 -21.22 10.68 -2.16
CA LEU A 9 -20.32 11.58 -2.87
C LEU A 9 -21.12 12.78 -3.41
N ASP A 10 -20.97 13.93 -2.77
CA ASP A 10 -21.60 15.18 -3.19
C ASP A 10 -20.59 16.03 -3.98
N VAL A 11 -20.85 16.23 -5.27
CA VAL A 11 -19.97 17.01 -6.16
C VAL A 11 -20.80 18.06 -6.90
N ARG A 12 -20.28 19.30 -6.93
CA ARG A 12 -20.81 20.37 -7.78
C ARG A 12 -19.95 20.48 -9.03
N ILE A 13 -20.58 20.43 -10.20
CA ILE A 13 -19.93 20.58 -11.49
C ILE A 13 -20.63 21.67 -12.31
N SER A 14 -19.91 22.25 -13.27
CA SER A 14 -20.50 23.19 -14.21
C SER A 14 -21.49 22.49 -15.16
N LYS A 15 -22.35 23.28 -15.81
CA LYS A 15 -23.27 22.77 -16.83
C LYS A 15 -22.51 22.12 -17.99
N GLU A 16 -21.44 22.76 -18.44
CA GLU A 16 -20.57 22.27 -19.52
C GLU A 16 -19.94 20.92 -19.18
N GLN A 17 -19.39 20.78 -17.96
CA GLN A 17 -18.86 19.50 -17.48
C GLN A 17 -19.94 18.42 -17.48
N LYS A 18 -21.15 18.74 -16.99
CA LYS A 18 -22.26 17.78 -16.98
C LYS A 18 -22.63 17.31 -18.38
N GLU A 19 -22.68 18.22 -19.36
CA GLU A 19 -22.99 17.91 -20.75
C GLU A 19 -21.91 17.02 -21.39
N LEU A 20 -20.64 17.36 -21.16
CA LEU A 20 -19.50 16.55 -21.63
C LEU A 20 -19.54 15.13 -21.05
N ILE A 21 -19.71 14.99 -19.73
CA ILE A 21 -19.73 13.69 -19.05
C ILE A 21 -20.94 12.88 -19.52
N LYS A 22 -22.10 13.53 -19.71
CA LYS A 22 -23.30 12.86 -20.22
C LYS A 22 -23.08 12.34 -21.64
N TYR A 23 -22.53 13.14 -22.53
CA TYR A 23 -22.23 12.70 -23.89
C TYR A 23 -21.24 11.53 -23.91
N ALA A 24 -20.18 11.60 -23.10
CA ALA A 24 -19.22 10.51 -22.95
C ALA A 24 -19.88 9.22 -22.39
N SER A 25 -20.82 9.35 -21.45
CA SER A 25 -21.56 8.21 -20.90
C SER A 25 -22.45 7.51 -21.94
N GLU A 26 -23.08 8.29 -22.83
CA GLU A 26 -23.93 7.79 -23.91
C GLU A 26 -23.10 7.03 -24.95
N LEU A 27 -21.96 7.58 -25.36
CA LEU A 27 -21.00 6.92 -26.26
C LEU A 27 -20.44 5.64 -25.66
N SER A 28 -20.21 5.61 -24.35
CA SER A 28 -19.66 4.45 -23.64
C SER A 28 -20.72 3.38 -23.33
N GLY A 29 -22.01 3.64 -23.63
CA GLY A 29 -23.10 2.67 -23.47
C GLY A 29 -23.60 2.50 -22.03
N PHE A 30 -23.34 3.44 -21.13
CA PHE A 30 -23.81 3.36 -19.75
C PHE A 30 -25.30 3.70 -19.64
N LYS A 31 -26.00 3.01 -18.73
CA LYS A 31 -27.43 3.21 -18.49
C LYS A 31 -27.73 4.47 -17.68
N SER A 32 -26.77 4.92 -16.87
CA SER A 32 -26.91 6.12 -16.05
C SER A 32 -25.60 6.92 -15.96
N LEU A 33 -25.75 8.24 -15.84
CA LEU A 33 -24.63 9.15 -15.65
C LEU A 33 -23.84 8.84 -14.36
N THR A 34 -24.56 8.48 -13.29
CA THR A 34 -23.96 8.15 -11.99
C THR A 34 -23.09 6.90 -12.09
N GLU A 35 -23.58 5.85 -12.75
CA GLU A 35 -22.81 4.62 -12.95
C GLU A 35 -21.54 4.88 -13.76
N PHE A 36 -21.64 5.70 -14.83
CA PHE A 36 -20.48 6.12 -15.61
C PHE A 36 -19.44 6.87 -14.75
N VAL A 37 -19.89 7.84 -13.95
CA VAL A 37 -18.99 8.62 -13.07
C VAL A 37 -18.29 7.71 -12.05
N ILE A 38 -19.03 6.82 -11.39
CA ILE A 38 -18.46 5.88 -10.42
C ILE A 38 -17.45 4.94 -11.11
N PHE A 39 -17.78 4.44 -12.29
CA PHE A 39 -16.85 3.61 -13.07
C PHE A 39 -15.55 4.36 -13.40
N CYS A 40 -15.63 5.59 -13.91
CA CYS A 40 -14.47 6.39 -14.26
C CYS A 40 -13.59 6.72 -13.05
N ILE A 41 -14.20 7.14 -11.94
CA ILE A 41 -13.47 7.46 -10.71
C ILE A 41 -12.76 6.22 -10.15
N ASN A 42 -13.46 5.08 -10.09
CA ASN A 42 -12.86 3.83 -9.60
C ASN A 42 -11.71 3.37 -10.50
N LYS A 43 -11.90 3.42 -11.83
CA LYS A 43 -10.86 3.06 -12.79
C LYS A 43 -9.60 3.90 -12.60
N GLU A 44 -9.75 5.21 -12.47
CA GLU A 44 -8.60 6.10 -12.29
C GLU A 44 -7.97 5.93 -10.91
N ALA A 45 -8.76 5.72 -9.86
CA ALA A 45 -8.26 5.46 -8.51
C ALA A 45 -7.41 4.19 -8.45
N VAL A 46 -7.88 3.09 -9.03
CA VAL A 46 -7.11 1.83 -9.10
C VAL A 46 -5.80 2.05 -9.85
N LYS A 47 -5.87 2.72 -11.02
CA LYS A 47 -4.68 3.03 -11.82
C LYS A 47 -3.66 3.84 -11.02
N ILE A 48 -4.08 4.89 -10.31
CA ILE A 48 -3.19 5.71 -9.48
C ILE A 48 -2.56 4.86 -8.37
N ILE A 49 -3.34 4.00 -7.70
CA ILE A 49 -2.84 3.13 -6.63
C ILE A 49 -1.79 2.16 -7.18
N ASP A 50 -2.08 1.49 -8.29
CA ASP A 50 -1.17 0.55 -8.93
C ASP A 50 0.11 1.25 -9.39
N GLU A 51 -0.02 2.40 -10.05
CA GLU A 51 1.12 3.20 -10.49
C GLU A 51 2.02 3.64 -9.33
N ASN A 52 1.47 3.87 -8.14
CA ASN A 52 2.25 4.28 -6.97
C ASN A 52 2.83 3.11 -6.17
N ASN A 53 2.11 1.98 -6.08
CA ASN A 53 2.52 0.82 -5.28
C ASN A 53 3.51 -0.10 -6.00
N HIS A 54 3.66 0.04 -7.31
CA HIS A 54 4.66 -0.73 -8.05
C HIS A 54 6.07 -0.21 -7.73
N VAL A 55 6.81 -0.96 -6.89
CA VAL A 55 8.20 -0.69 -6.50
C VAL A 55 9.16 -0.76 -7.69
N LEU A 56 8.87 -1.64 -8.66
CA LEU A 56 9.69 -1.85 -9.84
C LEU A 56 8.99 -1.27 -11.07
N LYS A 57 9.05 0.06 -11.22
CA LYS A 57 8.35 0.77 -12.31
C LYS A 57 9.08 0.63 -13.64
N SER A 58 10.40 0.78 -13.66
CA SER A 58 11.18 0.73 -14.90
C SER A 58 11.64 -0.69 -15.23
N ILE A 59 11.96 -0.92 -16.50
CA ILE A 59 12.61 -2.17 -16.95
C ILE A 59 13.99 -2.32 -16.30
N GLU A 60 14.69 -1.21 -16.09
CA GLU A 60 15.99 -1.20 -15.43
C GLU A 60 15.88 -1.64 -13.96
N ASP A 61 14.89 -1.13 -13.22
CA ASP A 61 14.64 -1.55 -11.82
C ASP A 61 14.37 -3.05 -11.74
N LYS A 62 13.56 -3.58 -12.66
CA LYS A 62 13.26 -5.02 -12.75
C LYS A 62 14.52 -5.82 -13.05
N LYS A 63 15.39 -5.33 -13.93
CA LYS A 63 16.65 -5.98 -14.28
C LYS A 63 17.60 -6.02 -13.09
N VAL A 64 17.83 -4.88 -12.44
CA VAL A 64 18.68 -4.79 -11.23
C VAL A 64 18.13 -5.70 -10.13
N PHE A 65 16.82 -5.71 -9.92
CA PHE A 65 16.18 -6.58 -8.94
C PHE A 65 16.34 -8.08 -9.26
N LEU A 66 16.12 -8.48 -10.51
CA LEU A 66 16.33 -9.87 -10.94
C LEU A 66 17.80 -10.27 -10.86
N GLU A 67 18.73 -9.41 -11.26
CA GLU A 67 20.16 -9.65 -11.15
C GLU A 67 20.58 -9.83 -9.68
N THR A 68 20.06 -9.00 -8.76
CA THR A 68 20.34 -9.17 -7.32
C THR A 68 19.69 -10.40 -6.70
N LEU A 69 18.53 -10.86 -7.20
CA LEU A 69 17.94 -12.14 -6.78
C LEU A 69 18.76 -13.34 -7.25
N MET A 70 19.26 -13.32 -8.48
CA MET A 70 20.03 -14.43 -9.06
C MET A 70 21.48 -14.44 -8.58
N ASN A 71 22.08 -13.26 -8.40
CA ASN A 71 23.46 -13.07 -7.96
C ASN A 71 23.47 -12.25 -6.67
N HIS A 72 23.08 -12.88 -5.57
CA HIS A 72 23.01 -12.19 -4.28
C HIS A 72 24.39 -11.68 -3.82
N PRO A 73 24.57 -10.36 -3.64
CA PRO A 73 25.83 -9.85 -3.12
C PRO A 73 25.96 -10.17 -1.62
N SER A 74 27.17 -10.45 -1.17
CA SER A 74 27.44 -10.61 0.27
C SER A 74 27.10 -9.32 1.04
N PRO A 75 26.55 -9.41 2.26
CA PRO A 75 26.15 -8.26 3.04
C PRO A 75 27.36 -7.39 3.40
N ASN A 76 27.25 -6.08 3.21
CA ASN A 76 28.32 -5.15 3.53
C ASN A 76 28.52 -5.01 5.06
N ASN A 77 29.64 -4.41 5.46
CA ASN A 77 30.00 -4.24 6.88
C ASN A 77 28.94 -3.45 7.68
N ASN A 78 28.24 -2.50 7.04
CA ASN A 78 27.20 -1.71 7.70
C ASN A 78 25.95 -2.54 8.00
N LEU A 79 25.53 -3.40 7.06
CA LEU A 79 24.40 -4.30 7.24
C LEU A 79 24.70 -5.37 8.30
N GLN A 80 25.93 -5.90 8.31
CA GLN A 80 26.39 -6.82 9.36
C GLN A 80 26.35 -6.17 10.74
N LYS A 81 26.81 -4.91 10.88
CA LYS A 81 26.72 -4.14 12.13
C LYS A 81 25.28 -3.88 12.55
N ALA A 82 24.39 -3.51 11.62
CA ALA A 82 22.98 -3.31 11.90
C ALA A 82 22.31 -4.59 12.43
N ARG A 83 22.63 -5.75 11.85
CA ARG A 83 22.18 -7.06 12.35
C ARG A 83 22.64 -7.30 13.80
N MET A 84 23.93 -7.11 14.09
CA MET A 84 24.46 -7.31 15.44
C MET A 84 23.81 -6.37 16.46
N ASN A 85 23.55 -5.11 16.08
CA ASN A 85 22.86 -4.16 16.95
C ASN A 85 21.40 -4.58 17.22
N TYR A 86 20.71 -5.10 16.21
CA TYR A 86 19.36 -5.64 16.36
C TYR A 86 19.33 -6.88 17.26
N GLU A 87 20.25 -7.82 17.08
CA GLU A 87 20.37 -9.02 17.93
C GLU A 87 20.57 -8.62 19.40
N LYS A 88 21.47 -7.68 19.66
CA LYS A 88 21.68 -7.12 21.01
C LYS A 88 20.43 -6.44 21.56
N PHE A 89 19.69 -5.69 20.74
CA PHE A 89 18.43 -5.07 21.15
C PHE A 89 17.36 -6.12 21.50
N ALA A 90 17.18 -7.13 20.66
CA ALA A 90 16.22 -8.21 20.88
C ALA A 90 16.55 -9.06 22.12
N GLU A 91 17.84 -9.28 22.40
CA GLU A 91 18.30 -9.95 23.62
C GLU A 91 18.04 -9.13 24.89
N LEU A 92 18.16 -7.80 24.83
CA LEU A 92 17.86 -6.89 25.94
C LEU A 92 16.35 -6.81 26.23
N ASP A 93 15.50 -6.72 25.20
CA ASP A 93 14.03 -6.76 25.34
C ASP A 93 13.53 -8.12 25.87
N GLY A 94 14.22 -9.22 25.53
CA GLY A 94 13.92 -10.55 26.07
C GLY A 94 14.39 -10.78 27.51
N ALA A 95 15.44 -10.09 27.96
CA ALA A 95 16.03 -10.26 29.28
C ALA A 95 15.20 -9.62 30.41
N GLU A 96 14.48 -8.51 30.16
CA GLU A 96 13.64 -7.86 31.19
C GLU A 96 12.45 -8.74 31.66
N ASN A 97 12.04 -9.75 30.88
CA ASN A 97 10.95 -10.65 31.26
C ASN A 97 11.41 -11.87 32.10
N THR A 98 12.72 -12.04 32.32
CA THR A 98 13.25 -13.18 33.09
C THR A 98 13.61 -12.86 34.54
N ASP A 99 13.76 -11.57 34.89
CA ASP A 99 14.16 -11.16 36.24
C ASP A 99 12.96 -10.95 37.19
N THR A 100 11.77 -10.68 36.65
CA THR A 100 10.54 -10.52 37.46
C THR A 100 10.01 -11.82 38.06
N ARG A 101 10.46 -13.00 37.60
CA ARG A 101 10.06 -14.31 38.17
C ARG A 101 10.87 -14.75 39.37
N LYS A 102 12.01 -14.11 39.69
CA LYS A 102 12.87 -14.52 40.81
C LYS A 102 12.64 -13.75 42.11
N THR A 103 12.02 -12.57 42.06
CA THR A 103 11.78 -11.74 43.25
C THR A 103 10.49 -12.06 44.02
N VAL A 104 9.57 -12.87 43.48
CA VAL A 104 8.29 -13.20 44.16
C VAL A 104 8.35 -14.50 45.00
N ARG A 105 9.50 -15.21 45.05
CA ARG A 105 9.60 -16.50 45.76
C ARG A 105 10.49 -16.52 47.02
N GLN A 106 11.00 -15.37 47.48
CA GLN A 106 11.74 -15.29 48.75
C GLN A 106 11.45 -14.00 49.53
N LYS A 107 10.19 -13.79 49.97
CA LYS A 107 9.86 -13.42 51.36
C LYS A 107 8.35 -13.35 51.57
#